data_AF-A0A1A8UUF5-F1
#
_entry.id   AF-A0A1A8UUF5-F1
#
_cell.length_a   1.000
_cell.length_b   1.000
_cell.length_c   1.000
_cell.angle_alpha   90.00
_cell.angle_beta   90.00
_cell.angle_gamma   90.00
#
_symmetry.space_group_name_H-M   'P 1'
#
loop_
_entity.id
_entity.type
_entity.pdbx_description
1 polymer ?
#
loop_
_entity_poly.entity_id
_entity_poly.type
_entity_poly.pdbx_seq_one_letter_code
_entity_poly.pdbx_strand_id
1 'polypeptide(L)'
;HQARHSFQFNACSALLDNKVTVASFSQAQINRPALRELLSKVQLETPEDNLPSFDRMYCEVEIKSAEGLSSLARCNTFYGHWRKPLSQKDLEEKFSLNASTVLCTEGVE
;
A
#
# COMPACT_ATOMS: atom_id res chain seq x y z
N HIS A 1 3.40 -14.81 0.96
CA HIS A 1 2.00 -14.64 0.51
C HIS A 1 1.16 -13.82 1.49
N GLN A 2 1.13 -14.15 2.79
CA GLN A 2 0.26 -13.46 3.78
C GLN A 2 0.38 -11.92 3.78
N ALA A 3 1.60 -11.35 3.68
CA ALA A 3 1.81 -9.90 3.66
C ALA A 3 1.08 -9.17 2.51
N ARG A 4 0.89 -9.82 1.35
CA ARG A 4 0.17 -9.22 0.20
C ARG A 4 -1.34 -9.07 0.45
N HIS A 5 -1.88 -9.76 1.46
CA HIS A 5 -3.29 -9.76 1.82
C HIS A 5 -3.55 -9.16 3.22
N SER A 6 -2.58 -8.43 3.79
CA SER A 6 -2.71 -7.81 5.11
C SER A 6 -2.87 -6.30 5.01
N PHE A 7 -3.99 -5.77 5.48
CA PHE A 7 -4.21 -4.32 5.60
C PHE A 7 -3.14 -3.68 6.51
N GLN A 8 -2.91 -4.31 7.66
CA GLN A 8 -1.98 -3.83 8.68
C GLN A 8 -0.56 -3.71 8.12
N PHE A 9 -0.09 -4.74 7.41
CA PHE A 9 1.24 -4.74 6.79
C PHE A 9 1.42 -3.59 5.79
N ASN A 10 0.44 -3.39 4.89
CA ASN A 10 0.53 -2.34 3.88
C ASN A 10 0.50 -0.95 4.51
N ALA A 11 -0.36 -0.72 5.51
CA ALA A 11 -0.42 0.55 6.24
C ALA A 11 0.89 0.84 6.98
N CYS A 12 1.39 -0.11 7.77
CA CYS A 12 2.63 0.09 8.53
C CYS A 12 3.86 0.26 7.61
N SER A 13 3.92 -0.47 6.51
CA SER A 13 5.01 -0.34 5.54
C SER A 13 4.98 1.03 4.85
N ALA A 14 3.79 1.50 4.46
CA ALA A 14 3.62 2.85 3.91
C ALA A 14 4.03 3.94 4.91
N LEU A 15 3.70 3.78 6.20
CA LEU A 15 4.09 4.75 7.23
C LEU A 15 5.61 4.78 7.49
N LEU A 16 6.27 3.62 7.46
CA LEU A 16 7.70 3.53 7.70
C LEU A 16 8.55 3.97 6.50
N ASP A 17 8.11 3.63 5.29
CA ASP A 17 8.92 3.80 4.07
C ASP A 17 8.42 4.92 3.14
N ASN A 18 7.29 5.54 3.46
CA ASN A 18 6.56 6.49 2.61
C ASN A 18 6.13 5.92 1.24
N LYS A 19 6.25 4.60 1.03
CA LYS A 19 5.87 3.90 -0.20
C LYS A 19 5.71 2.40 0.05
N VAL A 20 4.95 1.75 -0.82
CA VAL A 20 4.89 0.29 -0.90
C VAL A 20 5.28 -0.13 -2.31
N THR A 21 6.27 -1.02 -2.43
CA THR A 21 6.85 -1.48 -3.70
C THR A 21 6.94 -2.99 -3.73
N VAL A 22 7.38 -3.58 -4.85
CA VAL A 22 7.65 -5.03 -4.94
C VAL A 22 8.63 -5.49 -3.85
N ALA A 23 9.68 -4.70 -3.59
CA ALA A 23 10.71 -5.02 -2.60
C ALA A 23 10.20 -5.02 -1.14
N SER A 24 9.12 -4.27 -0.87
CA SER A 24 8.49 -4.22 0.46
C SER A 24 8.04 -5.59 0.93
N PHE A 25 7.72 -6.51 0.00
CA PHE A 25 7.26 -7.87 0.32
C PHE A 25 8.39 -8.91 0.43
N SER A 26 9.65 -8.49 0.44
CA SER A 26 10.77 -9.39 0.70
C SER A 26 10.79 -9.86 2.16
N GLN A 27 11.35 -11.05 2.42
CA GLN A 27 11.39 -11.63 3.76
C GLN A 27 12.15 -10.74 4.76
N ALA A 28 13.20 -10.03 4.30
CA ALA A 28 13.93 -9.08 5.12
C ALA A 28 13.05 -7.89 5.55
N GLN A 29 12.28 -7.32 4.61
CA GLN A 29 11.39 -6.19 4.92
C GLN A 29 10.20 -6.62 5.79
N ILE A 30 9.66 -7.83 5.60
CA ILE A 30 8.56 -8.36 6.41
C ILE A 30 8.98 -8.58 7.88
N ASN A 31 10.23 -8.97 8.14
CA ASN A 31 10.68 -9.32 9.49
C ASN A 31 11.35 -8.21 10.27
N ARG A 32 11.45 -6.99 9.71
CA ARG A 32 12.16 -5.89 10.36
C ARG A 32 11.51 -5.51 11.70
N PRO A 33 12.30 -5.26 12.77
CA PRO A 33 11.76 -4.99 14.10
C PRO A 33 10.78 -3.82 14.17
N ALA A 34 11.08 -2.69 13.52
CA ALA A 34 10.22 -1.51 13.51
C ALA A 34 8.83 -1.78 12.93
N LEU A 35 8.73 -2.65 11.91
CA LEU A 35 7.44 -3.04 11.35
C LEU A 35 6.64 -3.88 12.35
N ARG A 36 7.28 -4.82 13.05
CA ARG A 36 6.62 -5.64 14.07
C ARG A 36 6.11 -4.80 15.23
N GLU A 37 6.89 -3.80 15.64
CA GLU A 37 6.50 -2.85 16.67
C GLU A 37 5.31 -1.98 16.24
N LEU A 38 5.27 -1.52 14.98
CA LEU A 38 4.14 -0.73 14.50
C LEU A 38 2.88 -1.61 14.31
N LEU A 39 3.06 -2.83 13.81
CA LEU A 39 1.97 -3.82 13.65
C LEU A 39 1.29 -4.15 14.97
N SER A 40 2.01 -4.20 16.09
CA SER A 40 1.42 -4.48 17.40
C SER A 40 0.52 -3.36 17.93
N LYS A 41 0.54 -2.18 17.29
CA LYS A 41 -0.28 -1.01 17.65
C LYS A 41 -1.51 -0.85 16.74
N VAL A 42 -1.64 -1.66 15.68
CA VAL A 42 -2.73 -1.54 14.71
C VAL A 42 -4.02 -2.13 15.26
N GLN A 43 -5.09 -1.36 15.17
CA GLN A 43 -6.46 -1.82 15.37
C GLN A 43 -7.22 -1.68 14.05
N LEU A 44 -8.09 -2.64 13.74
CA LEU A 44 -8.91 -2.61 12.53
C LEU A 44 -10.37 -2.40 12.93
N GLU A 45 -11.01 -1.43 12.27
CA GLU A 45 -12.44 -1.18 12.39
C GLU A 45 -13.12 -1.45 11.04
N THR A 46 -14.35 -1.97 11.08
CA THR A 46 -15.18 -2.21 9.88
C THR A 46 -16.50 -1.45 10.00
N PRO A 47 -16.51 -0.16 9.62
CA PRO A 47 -17.73 0.66 9.65
C PRO A 47 -18.83 0.07 8.78
N GLU A 48 -20.09 0.22 9.18
CA GLU A 48 -21.25 -0.33 8.45
C GLU A 48 -21.40 0.25 7.04
N ASP A 49 -20.97 1.49 6.81
CA ASP A 49 -21.01 2.15 5.51
C ASP A 49 -19.88 1.70 4.56
N ASN A 50 -18.84 1.04 5.07
CA ASN A 50 -17.70 0.58 4.28
C ASN A 50 -17.91 -0.84 3.73
N LEU A 51 -18.76 -0.94 2.71
CA LEU A 51 -19.11 -2.21 2.08
C LEU A 51 -17.90 -2.87 1.39
N PRO A 52 -17.73 -4.22 1.47
CA PRO A 52 -16.62 -4.94 0.86
C PRO A 52 -16.79 -5.08 -0.67
N SER A 53 -16.72 -3.96 -1.38
CA SER A 53 -16.84 -3.86 -2.83
C SER A 53 -15.82 -2.87 -3.34
N PHE A 54 -15.01 -3.25 -4.35
CA PHE A 54 -13.99 -2.34 -4.92
C PHE A 54 -14.57 -1.02 -5.45
N ASP A 55 -15.85 -1.02 -5.86
CA ASP A 55 -16.52 0.20 -6.32
C ASP A 55 -16.92 1.15 -5.17
N ARG A 56 -17.08 0.63 -3.95
CA ARG A 56 -17.63 1.41 -2.82
C ARG A 56 -16.68 1.58 -1.64
N MET A 57 -15.80 0.61 -1.41
CA MET A 57 -14.96 0.56 -0.24
C MET A 57 -13.98 1.75 -0.19
N TYR A 58 -13.67 2.19 1.02
CA TYR A 58 -12.66 3.20 1.30
C TYR A 58 -11.71 2.70 2.40
N CYS A 59 -10.61 3.42 2.60
CA CYS A 59 -9.72 3.22 3.74
C CYS A 59 -9.54 4.54 4.47
N GLU A 60 -9.71 4.53 5.79
CA GLU A 60 -9.43 5.64 6.68
C GLU A 60 -8.41 5.16 7.71
N VAL A 61 -7.40 6.00 7.98
CA VAL A 61 -6.33 5.71 8.93
C VAL A 61 -6.24 6.85 9.92
N GLU A 62 -6.39 6.51 11.20
CA GLU A 62 -6.12 7.41 12.31
C GLU A 62 -4.79 7.03 12.97
N ILE A 63 -3.94 8.01 13.23
CA ILE A 63 -2.68 7.85 13.96
C ILE A 63 -2.76 8.72 15.21
N LYS A 64 -2.56 8.11 16.37
CA LYS A 64 -2.46 8.79 17.67
C LYS A 64 -1.02 8.76 18.16
N SER A 65 -0.44 9.93 18.42
CA SER A 65 0.89 10.06 19.00
C SER A 65 0.86 9.88 20.51
N ALA A 66 2.02 9.63 21.11
CA ALA A 66 2.15 9.52 22.56
C ALA A 66 1.85 10.85 23.28
N GLU A 67 2.01 12.00 22.59
CA GLU A 67 1.64 13.32 23.11
C GLU A 67 0.14 13.61 23.02
N GLY A 68 -0.68 12.64 22.56
CA GLY A 68 -2.12 12.78 22.43
C GLY A 68 -2.59 13.51 21.16
N LEU A 69 -1.69 13.79 20.21
CA LEU A 69 -2.08 14.34 18.91
C LEU A 69 -2.70 13.24 18.05
N SER A 70 -3.76 13.56 17.32
CA SER A 70 -4.36 12.66 16.32
C SER A 70 -4.26 13.23 14.92
N SER A 71 -4.03 12.35 13.94
CA SER A 71 -4.08 12.68 12.51
C SER A 71 -4.92 11.65 11.80
N LEU A 72 -5.91 12.12 11.04
CA LEU A 72 -6.87 11.29 10.32
C LEU A 72 -6.76 11.56 8.82
N ALA A 73 -6.70 10.51 8.02
CA ALA A 73 -6.73 10.61 6.57
C ALA A 73 -7.58 9.50 5.95
N ARG A 74 -8.38 9.87 4.95
CA ARG A 74 -9.28 8.96 4.22
C ARG A 74 -8.98 8.95 2.73
N CYS A 75 -8.92 7.76 2.16
CA CYS A 75 -8.79 7.52 0.73
C CYS A 75 -10.02 6.76 0.21
N ASN A 76 -10.83 7.44 -0.60
CA ASN A 76 -12.00 6.84 -1.26
C ASN A 76 -11.66 6.22 -2.63
N THR A 77 -10.54 6.62 -3.24
CA THR A 77 -10.10 6.13 -4.56
C THR A 77 -8.60 6.35 -4.71
N PHE A 78 -7.87 5.28 -5.02
CA PHE A 78 -6.41 5.32 -5.25
C PHE A 78 -6.07 5.48 -6.74
N TYR A 79 -4.86 5.97 -7.03
CA TYR A 79 -4.37 6.08 -8.39
C TYR A 79 -4.12 4.70 -9.00
N GLY A 80 -4.73 4.43 -10.16
CA GLY A 80 -4.79 3.13 -10.81
C GLY A 80 -6.12 2.39 -10.64
N HIS A 81 -7.02 2.89 -9.78
CA HIS A 81 -8.42 2.45 -9.77
C HIS A 81 -9.14 2.90 -11.06
N TRP A 82 -10.20 2.23 -11.53
CA TRP A 82 -10.91 2.65 -12.77
C TRP A 82 -11.51 4.06 -12.70
N ARG A 83 -11.88 4.52 -11.51
CA ARG A 83 -12.31 5.91 -11.23
C ARG A 83 -11.18 6.95 -11.28
N LYS A 84 -9.92 6.51 -11.18
CA LYS A 84 -8.71 7.35 -11.23
C LYS A 84 -7.58 6.56 -11.91
N PRO A 85 -7.72 6.27 -13.22
CA PRO A 85 -6.85 5.32 -13.91
C PRO A 85 -5.41 5.82 -13.98
N LEU A 86 -4.46 4.91 -14.21
CA LEU A 86 -3.09 5.30 -14.52
C LEU A 86 -3.05 6.08 -15.83
N SER A 87 -2.16 7.07 -15.90
CA SER A 87 -1.76 7.66 -17.16
C SER A 87 -1.06 6.61 -18.02
N GLN A 88 -1.10 6.81 -19.34
CA GLN A 88 -0.40 5.91 -20.27
C GLN A 88 1.09 5.83 -19.94
N LYS A 89 1.72 6.97 -19.63
CA LYS A 89 3.12 7.07 -19.23
C LYS A 89 3.43 6.20 -18.00
N ASP A 90 2.64 6.32 -16.93
CA ASP A 90 2.91 5.54 -15.71
C ASP A 90 2.66 4.03 -15.91
N LEU A 91 1.75 3.68 -16.83
CA LEU A 91 1.51 2.29 -17.19
C LEU A 91 2.68 1.69 -17.98
N GLU A 92 3.23 2.44 -18.94
CA GLU A 92 4.44 2.08 -19.70
C GLU A 92 5.66 1.97 -18.78
N GLU A 93 5.90 2.96 -17.90
CA GLU A 93 6.98 2.90 -16.91
C GLU A 93 6.85 1.67 -16.01
N LYS A 94 5.64 1.34 -15.54
CA LYS A 94 5.38 0.13 -14.77
C LYS A 94 5.66 -1.13 -15.58
N PHE A 95 5.30 -1.17 -16.87
CA PHE A 95 5.60 -2.29 -17.76
C PHE A 95 7.11 -2.47 -17.86
N SER A 96 7.85 -1.40 -18.18
CA SER A 96 9.30 -1.47 -18.37
C SER A 96 10.04 -1.92 -17.13
N LEU A 97 9.65 -1.41 -15.94
CA LEU A 97 10.22 -1.85 -14.66
C LEU A 97 10.00 -3.34 -14.39
N ASN A 98 8.83 -3.89 -14.74
CA ASN A 98 8.56 -5.31 -14.55
C ASN A 98 9.28 -6.17 -15.60
N ALA A 99 9.26 -5.75 -16.87
CA ALA A 99 9.78 -6.51 -18.00
C ALA A 99 11.33 -6.53 -18.04
N SER A 100 11.99 -5.48 -17.56
CA SER A 100 13.46 -5.38 -17.50
C SER A 100 14.15 -6.47 -16.66
N THR A 101 13.40 -7.24 -15.87
CA THR A 101 13.93 -8.40 -15.15
C THR A 101 14.15 -9.62 -16.04
N VAL A 102 13.57 -9.64 -17.24
CA VAL A 102 13.59 -10.81 -18.15
C VAL A 102 13.85 -10.44 -19.62
N LEU A 103 13.53 -9.21 -20.04
CA LEU A 103 13.78 -8.71 -21.40
C LEU A 103 15.02 -7.80 -21.44
N CYS A 104 15.74 -7.82 -22.56
CA CYS A 104 16.76 -6.82 -22.85
C CYS A 104 16.12 -5.46 -23.18
N THR A 105 16.91 -4.39 -23.13
CA THR A 105 16.43 -3.01 -23.34
C THR A 105 15.64 -2.83 -24.63
N GLU A 106 16.07 -3.48 -25.73
CA GLU A 106 15.37 -3.45 -27.04
C GLU A 106 13.97 -4.09 -27.02
N GLY A 107 13.67 -4.97 -26.06
CA GLY A 107 12.35 -5.59 -25.89
C GLY A 107 11.45 -4.86 -24.89
N VAL A 108 11.94 -3.78 -24.28
CA VAL A 108 11.26 -3.04 -23.19
C VAL A 108 10.82 -1.63 -23.62
N GLU A 109 11.51 -1.04 -24.61
CA GLU A 109 11.14 0.20 -25.31
C GLU A 109 10.05 -0.04 -26.38
#